data_AF-A0A1C6MWE2-F1
#
_entry.id   AF-A0A1C6MWE2-F1
#
_cell.length_a   1.000
_cell.length_b   1.000
_cell.length_c   1.000
_cell.angle_alpha   90.00
_cell.angle_beta   90.00
_cell.angle_gamma   90.00
#
_symmetry.space_group_name_H-M   'P 1'
#
loop_
_entity.id
_entity.type
_entity.pdbx_description
1 polymer ?
#
loop_
_entity_poly.entity_id
_entity_poly.type
_entity_poly.pdbx_seq_one_letter_code
_entity_poly.pdbx_strand_id
1 'polypeptide(L)'
;MRMYPEPTGEVRMSLSLRFAAGSHDGMIREHNEDSGYAGPRLLAVADGMGGQAAGEVASSEVISTIVQLDEDIPGSDILTSLGVAVQRANEQLRVMVEEDPQLEGMGTTLTALLWTGQRLGLVHVGDSRAYLLRDGQLTQITQDHTWVQKLVDEGRITEEEATTHPQRSLLMRALGSGDHVEPDLSIREVRAGDRYLICSDGLPTVVSPQTIEEALASYQGPQETVQELIQLALRGGGPDNITCIVADVVDVDENDALGRQLNDTPVVVGAVAESQTPLGGDVGAMRTPAARAAELGRGAQSVPQQGAPGEGFGPPGSGGTVAGPPHGSFGAYTDEDFVKHRGRGRWLKRSMWIALILIIVGGGLYGGYRWTQTQYYVGANDDHIALYRGISQELAGISLNEVYQDRPGVELKYLPGYQRNQVRETIVAGSASEARDKADELEEQAEVCRIVAEQRVEPPKDEGGKDEGGKKDEQKPGDGKTGEAAGAADGTSRAAARQAGQSTSQDNSRSSDDTPSPSPKLTEKQQQLAKQCTAP
;
A
#
# COMPACT_ATOMS: atom_id res chain seq x y z
N MET A 1 70.32 -19.98 38.55
CA MET A 1 69.01 -20.65 38.42
C MET A 1 68.01 -19.56 38.03
N ARG A 2 67.25 -19.71 36.94
CA ARG A 2 66.42 -18.62 36.38
C ARG A 2 65.27 -18.26 37.34
N MET A 3 65.00 -16.96 37.50
CA MET A 3 63.71 -16.50 38.00
C MET A 3 62.62 -16.93 37.02
N TYR A 4 61.44 -17.27 37.53
CA TYR A 4 60.22 -17.23 36.73
C TYR A 4 59.89 -15.75 36.46
N PRO A 5 59.49 -15.34 35.25
CA PRO A 5 58.80 -14.07 35.07
C PRO A 5 57.44 -14.18 35.78
N GLU A 6 57.05 -13.14 36.51
CA GLU A 6 55.67 -13.00 36.96
C GLU A 6 54.74 -12.90 35.74
N PRO A 7 53.50 -13.44 35.81
CA PRO A 7 52.53 -13.19 34.77
C PRO A 7 52.19 -11.70 34.78
N THR A 8 52.68 -10.98 33.78
CA THR A 8 52.18 -9.65 33.45
C THR A 8 50.67 -9.75 33.29
N GLY A 9 49.92 -9.00 34.08
CA GLY A 9 48.47 -8.97 33.99
C GLY A 9 48.05 -8.41 32.64
N GLU A 10 47.80 -9.31 31.68
CA GLU A 10 46.98 -8.99 30.52
C GLU A 10 45.59 -8.67 31.05
N VAL A 11 45.29 -7.37 31.15
CA VAL A 11 43.91 -6.91 31.32
C VAL A 11 43.14 -7.43 30.11
N ARG A 12 42.27 -8.41 30.35
CA ARG A 12 41.36 -8.91 29.32
C ARG A 12 40.27 -7.86 29.09
N MET A 13 40.62 -6.86 28.29
CA MET A 13 39.70 -5.84 27.80
C MET A 13 38.43 -6.52 27.28
N SER A 14 37.31 -6.29 27.95
CA SER A 14 36.03 -6.91 27.63
C SER A 14 35.12 -5.83 27.07
N LEU A 15 34.97 -5.82 25.75
CA LEU A 15 34.10 -4.87 25.07
C LEU A 15 32.62 -5.16 25.43
N SER A 16 31.86 -4.11 25.74
CA SER A 16 30.40 -4.18 25.87
C SER A 16 29.73 -3.11 25.02
N LEU A 17 28.43 -3.31 24.75
CA LEU A 17 27.59 -2.33 24.08
C LEU A 17 26.83 -1.51 25.12
N ARG A 18 26.93 -0.19 25.05
CA ARG A 18 26.01 0.74 25.72
C ARG A 18 25.08 1.32 24.67
N PHE A 19 23.79 1.04 24.75
CA PHE A 19 22.83 1.40 23.70
C PHE A 19 21.65 2.21 24.24
N ALA A 20 20.95 2.85 23.30
CA ALA A 20 19.63 3.44 23.50
C ALA A 20 18.82 3.26 22.21
N ALA A 21 17.50 3.16 22.35
CA ALA A 21 16.55 3.09 21.24
C ALA A 21 15.44 4.12 21.44
N GLY A 22 14.89 4.62 20.33
CA GLY A 22 13.75 5.52 20.32
C GLY A 22 12.95 5.36 19.03
N SER A 23 11.64 5.56 19.13
CA SER A 23 10.71 5.55 18.00
C SER A 23 9.69 6.67 18.16
N HIS A 24 9.19 7.21 17.05
CA HIS A 24 8.16 8.25 17.01
C HIS A 24 7.41 8.19 15.68
N ASP A 25 6.08 8.34 15.72
CA ASP A 25 5.15 8.20 14.59
C ASP A 25 5.32 9.28 13.48
N GLY A 26 6.30 10.18 13.60
CA GLY A 26 6.42 11.38 12.78
C GLY A 26 5.36 12.45 13.10
N MET A 27 4.98 13.22 12.07
CA MET A 27 3.95 14.27 12.13
C MET A 27 2.86 14.12 11.04
N ILE A 28 2.97 13.12 10.16
CA ILE A 28 2.07 12.91 9.01
C ILE A 28 1.34 11.56 9.07
N ARG A 29 2.01 10.47 9.48
CA ARG A 29 1.39 9.14 9.62
C ARG A 29 0.38 9.14 10.79
N GLU A 30 -0.63 8.26 10.71
CA GLU A 30 -1.65 8.10 11.77
C GLU A 30 -1.24 7.09 12.85
N HIS A 31 -0.36 6.14 12.48
CA HIS A 31 0.14 5.05 13.30
C HIS A 31 1.65 4.87 13.08
N ASN A 32 2.28 4.07 13.95
CA ASN A 32 3.70 3.76 13.89
C ASN A 32 3.89 2.31 13.42
N GLU A 33 4.34 2.13 12.20
CA GLU A 33 4.59 0.82 11.58
C GLU A 33 6.06 0.36 11.76
N ASP A 34 6.93 1.22 12.29
CA ASP A 34 8.28 0.84 12.69
C ASP A 34 8.28 -0.04 13.95
N SER A 35 9.26 -0.93 14.05
CA SER A 35 9.57 -1.72 15.24
C SER A 35 11.08 -1.75 15.50
N GLY A 36 11.48 -1.69 16.76
CA GLY A 36 12.90 -1.69 17.15
C GLY A 36 13.21 -2.44 18.43
N TYR A 37 14.40 -3.05 18.48
CA TYR A 37 14.94 -3.75 19.63
C TYR A 37 16.41 -3.43 19.82
N ALA A 38 16.81 -3.06 21.05
CA ALA A 38 18.20 -2.92 21.44
C ALA A 38 18.46 -3.71 22.72
N GLY A 39 19.33 -4.72 22.65
CA GLY A 39 19.76 -5.54 23.77
C GLY A 39 21.29 -5.62 23.87
N PRO A 40 21.82 -6.30 24.91
CA PRO A 40 23.26 -6.45 25.15
C PRO A 40 24.03 -7.10 24.00
N ARG A 41 23.37 -7.83 23.10
CA ARG A 41 24.00 -8.51 21.96
C ARG A 41 23.36 -8.16 20.63
N LEU A 42 22.06 -7.89 20.58
CA LEU A 42 21.29 -7.68 19.36
C LEU A 42 20.74 -6.25 19.28
N LEU A 43 20.98 -5.59 18.16
CA LEU A 43 20.34 -4.34 17.78
C LEU A 43 19.58 -4.58 16.48
N ALA A 44 18.30 -4.23 16.40
CA ALA A 44 17.47 -4.46 15.21
C ALA A 44 16.43 -3.35 15.02
N VAL A 45 16.24 -2.92 13.77
CA VAL A 45 15.13 -2.05 13.33
C VAL A 45 14.46 -2.72 12.13
N ALA A 46 13.13 -2.65 12.10
CA ALA A 46 12.27 -3.14 11.04
C ALA A 46 11.21 -2.06 10.74
N ASP A 47 11.18 -1.59 9.50
CA ASP A 47 10.29 -0.54 8.99
C ASP A 47 9.14 -1.23 8.25
N GLY A 48 7.95 -1.20 8.86
CA GLY A 48 6.78 -1.96 8.43
C GLY A 48 5.98 -1.23 7.36
N MET A 49 5.53 -1.98 6.35
CA MET A 49 4.69 -1.47 5.29
C MET A 49 3.55 -2.41 4.94
N GLY A 50 2.40 -1.85 4.56
CA GLY A 50 1.28 -2.63 4.08
C GLY A 50 0.02 -1.81 3.86
N GLY A 51 -1.10 -2.52 3.73
CA GLY A 51 -2.44 -1.93 3.75
C GLY A 51 -2.90 -1.60 5.18
N GLN A 52 -4.20 -1.78 5.43
CA GLN A 52 -4.87 -1.51 6.71
C GLN A 52 -4.11 -2.11 7.92
N ALA A 53 -3.30 -1.30 8.61
CA ALA A 53 -2.51 -1.68 9.79
C ALA A 53 -1.64 -2.95 9.61
N ALA A 54 -1.22 -3.26 8.38
CA ALA A 54 -0.51 -4.49 8.10
C ALA A 54 1.02 -4.35 8.29
N GLY A 55 1.56 -3.13 8.22
CA GLY A 55 2.98 -2.85 8.48
C GLY A 55 3.38 -3.05 9.94
N GLU A 56 2.56 -2.54 10.89
CA GLU A 56 2.79 -2.74 12.33
C GLU A 56 2.86 -4.23 12.74
N VAL A 57 2.02 -5.07 12.12
CA VAL A 57 2.00 -6.52 12.33
C VAL A 57 3.28 -7.15 11.77
N ALA A 58 3.67 -6.77 10.55
CA ALA A 58 4.83 -7.35 9.87
C ALA A 58 6.16 -7.00 10.57
N SER A 59 6.38 -5.72 10.91
CA SER A 59 7.60 -5.31 11.61
C SER A 59 7.68 -5.90 13.02
N SER A 60 6.53 -6.02 13.71
CA SER A 60 6.47 -6.58 15.06
C SER A 60 6.79 -8.08 15.11
N GLU A 61 6.26 -8.87 14.17
CA GLU A 61 6.58 -10.31 14.07
C GLU A 61 8.06 -10.54 13.74
N VAL A 62 8.62 -9.78 12.79
CA VAL A 62 10.03 -9.93 12.41
C VAL A 62 10.97 -9.61 13.56
N ILE A 63 10.74 -8.52 14.30
CA ILE A 63 11.53 -8.21 15.51
C ILE A 63 11.35 -9.32 16.55
N SER A 64 10.11 -9.75 16.83
CA SER A 64 9.81 -10.80 17.84
C SER A 64 10.49 -12.15 17.52
N THR A 65 10.61 -12.51 16.25
CA THR A 65 11.37 -13.68 15.80
C THR A 65 12.89 -13.48 15.96
N ILE A 66 13.42 -12.30 15.61
CA ILE A 66 14.86 -12.00 15.63
C ILE A 66 15.42 -11.82 17.05
N VAL A 67 14.62 -11.34 18.01
CA VAL A 67 15.00 -11.18 19.44
C VAL A 67 15.53 -12.45 20.09
N GLN A 68 15.13 -13.64 19.61
CA GLN A 68 15.64 -14.93 20.10
C GLN A 68 17.17 -15.08 19.96
N LEU A 69 17.82 -14.29 19.09
CA LEU A 69 19.28 -14.25 18.93
C LEU A 69 20.03 -13.46 20.03
N ASP A 70 19.32 -12.68 20.85
CA ASP A 70 19.91 -11.97 21.99
C ASP A 70 20.12 -12.91 23.20
N GLU A 71 19.19 -13.84 23.43
CA GLU A 71 19.24 -14.80 24.55
C GLU A 71 20.30 -15.91 24.34
N ASP A 72 20.39 -16.47 23.13
CA ASP A 72 21.31 -17.55 22.81
C ASP A 72 22.65 -17.04 22.26
N ILE A 73 23.77 -17.46 22.86
CA ILE A 73 25.10 -17.30 22.25
C ILE A 73 25.22 -18.31 21.11
N PRO A 74 25.40 -17.91 19.84
CA PRO A 74 25.52 -18.85 18.74
C PRO A 74 26.77 -19.73 18.92
N GLY A 75 26.57 -21.02 19.15
CA GLY A 75 27.63 -22.04 18.98
C GLY A 75 27.93 -22.33 17.51
N SER A 76 27.03 -21.89 16.62
CA SER A 76 27.12 -21.89 15.16
C SER A 76 27.81 -20.62 14.62
N ASP A 77 28.14 -20.64 13.32
CA ASP A 77 28.55 -19.43 12.61
C ASP A 77 27.48 -18.32 12.71
N ILE A 78 27.94 -17.08 12.89
CA ILE A 78 27.10 -15.91 13.15
C ILE A 78 26.21 -15.55 11.95
N LEU A 79 26.75 -15.64 10.73
CA LEU A 79 25.99 -15.34 9.52
C LEU A 79 24.95 -16.41 9.22
N THR A 80 25.30 -17.67 9.44
CA THR A 80 24.35 -18.79 9.37
C THR A 80 23.18 -18.59 10.34
N SER A 81 23.47 -18.15 11.57
CA SER A 81 22.45 -17.93 12.60
C SER A 81 21.51 -16.77 12.25
N LEU A 82 22.06 -15.65 11.75
CA LEU A 82 21.28 -14.53 11.22
C LEU A 82 20.43 -14.94 10.02
N GLY A 83 21.01 -15.62 9.03
CA GLY A 83 20.30 -16.04 7.81
C GLY A 83 19.12 -16.98 8.10
N VAL A 84 19.30 -17.94 9.02
CA VAL A 84 18.21 -18.84 9.47
C VAL A 84 17.10 -18.07 10.16
N ALA A 85 17.43 -17.09 11.01
CA ALA A 85 16.43 -16.29 11.72
C ALA A 85 15.62 -15.39 10.75
N VAL A 86 16.27 -14.80 9.75
CA VAL A 86 15.59 -14.01 8.70
C VAL A 86 14.68 -14.88 7.82
N GLN A 87 15.14 -16.08 7.43
CA GLN A 87 14.30 -17.03 6.68
C GLN A 87 13.08 -17.46 7.50
N ARG A 88 13.26 -17.75 8.79
CA ARG A 88 12.16 -18.08 9.71
C ARG A 88 11.17 -16.93 9.85
N ALA A 89 11.65 -15.70 9.96
CA ALA A 89 10.79 -14.51 10.05
C ALA A 89 9.96 -14.32 8.76
N ASN A 90 10.57 -14.47 7.58
CA ASN A 90 9.86 -14.43 6.30
C ASN A 90 8.81 -15.54 6.18
N GLU A 91 9.11 -16.74 6.71
CA GLU A 91 8.15 -17.85 6.74
C GLU A 91 6.98 -17.59 7.71
N GLN A 92 7.20 -16.97 8.88
CA GLN A 92 6.09 -16.58 9.77
C GLN A 92 5.17 -15.56 9.09
N LEU A 93 5.73 -14.52 8.45
CA LEU A 93 4.93 -13.53 7.70
C LEU A 93 4.06 -14.21 6.63
N ARG A 94 4.61 -15.16 5.86
CA ARG A 94 3.83 -15.92 4.87
C ARG A 94 2.69 -16.70 5.54
N VAL A 95 2.96 -17.42 6.63
CA VAL A 95 1.93 -18.18 7.36
C VAL A 95 0.80 -17.26 7.83
N MET A 96 1.11 -16.06 8.30
CA MET A 96 0.10 -15.07 8.70
C MET A 96 -0.76 -14.58 7.53
N VAL A 97 -0.19 -14.37 6.33
CA VAL A 97 -0.96 -14.05 5.11
C VAL A 97 -1.81 -15.23 4.62
N GLU A 98 -1.33 -16.47 4.79
CA GLU A 98 -2.09 -17.68 4.50
C GLU A 98 -3.28 -17.88 5.47
N GLU A 99 -3.14 -17.48 6.73
CA GLU A 99 -4.20 -17.54 7.75
C GLU A 99 -5.20 -16.37 7.67
N ASP A 100 -4.74 -15.14 7.40
CA ASP A 100 -5.57 -13.96 7.16
C ASP A 100 -5.21 -13.24 5.85
N PRO A 101 -5.96 -13.48 4.76
CA PRO A 101 -5.77 -12.80 3.49
C PRO A 101 -5.95 -11.27 3.52
N GLN A 102 -6.45 -10.67 4.61
CA GLN A 102 -6.46 -9.20 4.76
C GLN A 102 -5.05 -8.62 4.96
N LEU A 103 -4.08 -9.45 5.35
CA LEU A 103 -2.66 -9.11 5.45
C LEU A 103 -1.93 -9.23 4.10
N GLU A 104 -2.62 -9.52 2.99
CA GLU A 104 -2.00 -9.61 1.66
C GLU A 104 -1.28 -8.29 1.30
N GLY A 105 0.00 -8.39 0.95
CA GLY A 105 0.86 -7.25 0.68
C GLY A 105 1.53 -6.63 1.92
N MET A 106 1.39 -7.21 3.11
CA MET A 106 2.21 -6.83 4.26
C MET A 106 3.69 -7.19 4.04
N GLY A 107 4.56 -6.35 4.56
CA GLY A 107 5.99 -6.61 4.55
C GLY A 107 6.74 -5.66 5.47
N THR A 108 8.04 -5.87 5.59
CA THR A 108 8.90 -5.02 6.42
C THR A 108 10.34 -5.08 5.93
N THR A 109 11.09 -4.01 6.17
CA THR A 109 12.55 -4.06 6.14
C THR A 109 13.07 -4.85 7.35
N LEU A 110 14.36 -5.14 7.34
CA LEU A 110 15.08 -5.56 8.55
C LEU A 110 16.56 -5.16 8.43
N THR A 111 17.04 -4.38 9.39
CA THR A 111 18.47 -4.14 9.58
C THR A 111 18.85 -4.48 11.01
N ALA A 112 19.71 -5.49 11.18
CA ALA A 112 20.13 -5.95 12.49
C ALA A 112 21.63 -6.21 12.60
N LEU A 113 22.17 -5.90 13.79
CA LEU A 113 23.55 -6.07 14.20
C LEU A 113 23.59 -7.04 15.39
N LEU A 114 24.23 -8.20 15.22
CA LEU A 114 24.41 -9.21 16.27
C LEU A 114 25.87 -9.25 16.74
N TRP A 115 26.06 -9.12 18.04
CA TRP A 115 27.35 -9.04 18.73
C TRP A 115 27.74 -10.37 19.35
N THR A 116 29.03 -10.72 19.24
CA THR A 116 29.60 -11.96 19.80
C THR A 116 30.78 -11.74 20.73
N GLY A 117 31.05 -10.50 21.15
CA GLY A 117 32.20 -10.11 21.97
C GLY A 117 33.42 -9.66 21.16
N GLN A 118 33.65 -10.26 20.00
CA GLN A 118 34.84 -9.99 19.15
C GLN A 118 34.48 -9.57 17.71
N ARG A 119 33.23 -9.82 17.29
CA ARG A 119 32.75 -9.61 15.92
C ARG A 119 31.30 -9.17 15.94
N LEU A 120 30.95 -8.37 14.94
CA LEU A 120 29.58 -7.96 14.65
C LEU A 120 29.13 -8.61 13.36
N GLY A 121 28.01 -9.33 13.38
CA GLY A 121 27.30 -9.78 12.19
C GLY A 121 26.25 -8.74 11.82
N LEU A 122 26.27 -8.27 10.58
CA LEU A 122 25.23 -7.42 9.99
C LEU A 122 24.36 -8.28 9.09
N VAL A 123 23.04 -8.15 9.24
CA VAL A 123 22.03 -8.61 8.28
C VAL A 123 21.17 -7.42 7.85
N HIS A 124 20.86 -7.36 6.55
CA HIS A 124 20.12 -6.24 5.96
C HIS A 124 19.19 -6.67 4.82
N VAL A 125 17.95 -6.18 4.86
CA VAL A 125 16.93 -6.23 3.80
C VAL A 125 16.16 -4.92 3.81
N GLY A 126 15.99 -4.27 2.65
CA GLY A 126 15.22 -3.04 2.53
C GLY A 126 16.09 -1.78 2.52
N ASP A 127 15.58 -0.64 2.99
CA ASP A 127 16.25 0.66 2.94
C ASP A 127 16.51 1.31 4.30
N SER A 128 16.05 0.69 5.40
CA SER A 128 16.49 1.05 6.76
C SER A 128 18.01 0.85 6.90
N ARG A 129 18.72 1.84 7.43
CA ARG A 129 20.17 1.95 7.30
C ARG A 129 20.91 1.63 8.58
N ALA A 130 22.15 1.14 8.45
CA ALA A 130 23.11 1.15 9.54
C ALA A 130 24.37 1.96 9.16
N TYR A 131 24.90 2.68 10.15
CA TYR A 131 26.09 3.50 10.05
C TYR A 131 27.09 3.13 11.16
N LEU A 132 28.38 3.33 10.86
CA LEU A 132 29.49 3.30 11.80
C LEU A 132 30.15 4.68 11.83
N LEU A 133 30.21 5.29 13.00
CA LEU A 133 31.11 6.40 13.31
C LEU A 133 32.38 5.82 13.94
N ARG A 134 33.52 6.00 13.26
CA ARG A 134 34.85 5.61 13.73
C ARG A 134 35.85 6.71 13.40
N ASP A 135 36.76 7.03 14.33
CA ASP A 135 37.80 8.06 14.17
C ASP A 135 37.26 9.43 13.69
N GLY A 136 36.00 9.75 14.03
CA GLY A 136 35.31 10.97 13.61
C GLY A 136 34.81 11.01 12.17
N GLN A 137 34.70 9.86 11.49
CA GLN A 137 34.10 9.73 10.16
C GLN A 137 32.88 8.81 10.17
N LEU A 138 31.75 9.30 9.67
CA LEU A 138 30.53 8.52 9.49
C LEU A 138 30.58 7.72 8.18
N THR A 139 30.40 6.40 8.27
CA THR A 139 30.34 5.50 7.10
C THR A 139 29.06 4.68 7.12
N GLN A 140 28.28 4.68 6.04
CA GLN A 140 27.16 3.76 5.88
C GLN A 140 27.69 2.34 5.67
N ILE A 141 27.16 1.35 6.41
CA ILE A 141 27.63 -0.05 6.35
C ILE A 141 26.62 -1.01 5.69
N THR A 142 25.41 -0.53 5.40
CA THR A 142 24.36 -1.15 4.58
C THR A 142 24.25 -0.50 3.20
N GLN A 143 23.63 -1.17 2.23
CA GLN A 143 23.34 -0.63 0.91
C GLN A 143 21.85 -0.81 0.62
N ASP A 144 21.14 0.31 0.48
CA ASP A 144 19.68 0.34 0.35
C ASP A 144 19.17 -0.52 -0.81
N HIS A 145 18.20 -1.40 -0.55
CA HIS A 145 17.53 -2.20 -1.58
C HIS A 145 16.42 -1.43 -2.29
N THR A 146 16.67 -0.18 -2.69
CA THR A 146 15.73 0.67 -3.44
C THR A 146 15.99 0.63 -4.95
N TRP A 147 14.97 1.00 -5.73
CA TRP A 147 15.11 1.14 -7.18
C TRP A 147 16.12 2.22 -7.56
N VAL A 148 16.19 3.32 -6.79
CA VAL A 148 17.14 4.41 -7.04
C VAL A 148 18.58 4.00 -6.74
N GLN A 149 18.83 3.21 -5.69
CA GLN A 149 20.18 2.69 -5.44
C GLN A 149 20.67 1.85 -6.61
N LYS A 150 19.80 0.98 -7.17
CA LYS A 150 20.15 0.21 -8.37
C LYS A 150 20.45 1.12 -9.59
N LEU A 151 19.77 2.25 -9.75
CA LEU A 151 20.10 3.21 -10.81
C LEU A 151 21.45 3.92 -10.58
N VAL A 152 21.83 4.17 -9.33
CA VAL A 152 23.17 4.67 -8.96
C VAL A 152 24.24 3.62 -9.24
N ASP A 153 24.01 2.36 -8.86
CA ASP A 153 24.92 1.24 -9.10
C ASP A 153 25.12 0.96 -10.60
N GLU A 154 24.07 1.13 -11.42
CA GLU A 154 24.13 1.07 -12.88
C GLU A 154 24.79 2.32 -13.52
N GLY A 155 25.14 3.35 -12.73
CA GLY A 155 25.73 4.61 -13.20
C GLY A 155 24.78 5.46 -14.04
N ARG A 156 23.45 5.30 -13.84
CA ARG A 156 22.40 5.94 -14.64
C ARG A 156 21.89 7.25 -14.04
N ILE A 157 22.03 7.43 -12.74
CA ILE A 157 21.78 8.66 -11.99
C ILE A 157 22.92 8.85 -10.97
N THR A 158 23.13 10.06 -10.47
CA THR A 158 24.05 10.30 -9.35
C THR A 158 23.39 10.09 -7.98
N GLU A 159 24.18 9.99 -6.92
CA GLU A 159 23.67 9.92 -5.54
C GLU A 159 22.80 11.14 -5.19
N GLU A 160 23.18 12.34 -5.64
CA GLU A 160 22.40 13.56 -5.43
C GLU A 160 21.05 13.51 -6.16
N GLU A 161 21.02 13.01 -7.40
CA GLU A 161 19.79 12.80 -8.16
C GLU A 161 18.87 11.77 -7.49
N ALA A 162 19.44 10.68 -6.92
CA ALA A 162 18.67 9.67 -6.19
C ALA A 162 17.89 10.25 -5.01
N THR A 163 18.48 11.19 -4.24
CA THR A 163 17.80 11.79 -3.07
C THR A 163 16.52 12.56 -3.41
N THR A 164 16.41 13.08 -4.64
CA THR A 164 15.27 13.89 -5.11
C THR A 164 14.35 13.15 -6.09
N HIS A 165 14.67 11.88 -6.40
CA HIS A 165 13.92 11.10 -7.38
C HIS A 165 12.50 10.76 -6.89
N PRO A 166 11.45 10.88 -7.74
CA PRO A 166 10.06 10.62 -7.34
C PRO A 166 9.77 9.21 -6.82
N GLN A 167 10.61 8.23 -7.19
CA GLN A 167 10.49 6.83 -6.77
C GLN A 167 11.64 6.41 -5.82
N ARG A 168 12.16 7.33 -5.00
CA ARG A 168 13.28 7.03 -4.09
C ARG A 168 12.96 5.94 -3.05
N SER A 169 11.75 5.99 -2.47
CA SER A 169 11.25 4.98 -1.51
C SER A 169 10.62 3.75 -2.19
N LEU A 170 10.93 3.49 -3.46
CA LEU A 170 10.46 2.27 -4.14
C LEU A 170 11.40 1.11 -3.80
N LEU A 171 10.99 0.30 -2.82
CA LEU A 171 11.71 -0.91 -2.41
C LEU A 171 11.72 -1.99 -3.50
N MET A 172 12.87 -2.65 -3.62
CA MET A 172 13.12 -3.78 -4.52
C MET A 172 13.24 -5.11 -3.77
N ARG A 173 13.47 -5.07 -2.45
CA ARG A 173 13.52 -6.24 -1.55
C ARG A 173 12.94 -5.85 -0.19
N ALA A 174 12.14 -6.74 0.38
CA ALA A 174 11.61 -6.67 1.74
C ALA A 174 11.20 -8.08 2.20
N LEU A 175 11.01 -8.26 3.50
CA LEU A 175 10.41 -9.46 4.07
C LEU A 175 8.89 -9.43 3.82
N GLY A 176 8.28 -10.59 3.59
CA GLY A 176 6.85 -10.74 3.26
C GLY A 176 6.53 -10.64 1.75
N SER A 177 7.38 -10.02 0.94
CA SER A 177 7.09 -9.78 -0.49
C SER A 177 7.36 -10.97 -1.44
N GLY A 178 7.75 -12.15 -0.94
CA GLY A 178 7.98 -13.33 -1.77
C GLY A 178 8.49 -14.58 -1.04
N ASP A 179 8.49 -15.72 -1.74
CA ASP A 179 8.84 -17.05 -1.22
C ASP A 179 10.25 -17.14 -0.61
N HIS A 180 11.21 -16.41 -1.19
CA HIS A 180 12.59 -16.41 -0.75
C HIS A 180 13.16 -14.99 -0.77
N VAL A 181 13.75 -14.59 0.35
CA VAL A 181 14.47 -13.34 0.51
C VAL A 181 15.95 -13.68 0.71
N GLU A 182 16.81 -13.10 -0.12
CA GLU A 182 18.26 -13.15 0.02
C GLU A 182 18.72 -11.90 0.78
N PRO A 183 19.03 -11.99 2.09
CA PRO A 183 19.53 -10.86 2.85
C PRO A 183 21.02 -10.61 2.63
N ASP A 184 21.43 -9.36 2.70
CA ASP A 184 22.85 -9.02 2.69
C ASP A 184 23.46 -9.34 4.06
N LEU A 185 24.42 -10.26 4.08
CA LEU A 185 25.07 -10.78 5.28
C LEU A 185 26.56 -10.42 5.28
N SER A 186 27.06 -9.76 6.33
CA SER A 186 28.49 -9.44 6.45
C SER A 186 29.01 -9.48 7.89
N ILE A 187 30.30 -9.79 8.06
CA ILE A 187 31.00 -9.68 9.36
C ILE A 187 31.83 -8.40 9.36
N ARG A 188 31.76 -7.63 10.45
CA ARG A 188 32.57 -6.43 10.68
C ARG A 188 33.48 -6.62 11.90
N GLU A 189 34.69 -6.06 11.82
CA GLU A 189 35.62 -5.93 12.94
C GLU A 189 35.18 -4.75 13.82
N VAL A 190 35.15 -4.97 15.13
CA VAL A 190 34.72 -3.99 16.11
C VAL A 190 35.87 -3.55 17.01
N ARG A 191 35.86 -2.28 17.42
CA ARG A 191 36.90 -1.63 18.21
C ARG A 191 36.27 -0.79 19.33
N ALA A 192 36.98 -0.65 20.45
CA ALA A 192 36.56 0.29 21.49
C ALA A 192 36.48 1.72 20.92
N GLY A 193 35.41 2.44 21.25
CA GLY A 193 35.13 3.78 20.73
C GLY A 193 34.34 3.81 19.42
N ASP A 194 34.01 2.66 18.81
CA ASP A 194 33.05 2.61 17.71
C ASP A 194 31.65 3.03 18.20
N ARG A 195 30.97 3.87 17.43
CA ARG A 195 29.55 4.22 17.64
C ARG A 195 28.73 3.78 16.43
N TYR A 196 27.75 2.92 16.65
CA TYR A 196 26.82 2.45 15.63
C TYR A 196 25.50 3.22 15.71
N LEU A 197 24.89 3.45 14.55
CA LEU A 197 23.51 3.93 14.39
C LEU A 197 22.77 2.93 13.50
N ILE A 198 21.57 2.49 13.91
CA ILE A 198 20.60 1.84 13.02
C ILE A 198 19.36 2.74 12.97
N CYS A 199 18.72 2.93 11.81
CA CYS A 199 17.49 3.70 11.69
C CYS A 199 16.57 3.26 10.54
N SER A 200 15.26 3.50 10.67
CA SER A 200 14.29 3.48 9.56
C SER A 200 14.54 4.62 8.57
N ASP A 201 13.85 4.63 7.42
CA ASP A 201 14.11 5.62 6.35
C ASP A 201 13.75 7.06 6.77
N GLY A 202 12.80 7.23 7.69
CA GLY A 202 12.27 8.51 8.13
C GLY A 202 13.29 9.43 8.82
N LEU A 203 14.43 8.91 9.26
CA LEU A 203 15.57 9.72 9.71
C LEU A 203 16.41 10.28 8.52
N PRO A 204 17.11 9.46 7.72
CA PRO A 204 17.95 9.94 6.61
C PRO A 204 17.17 10.60 5.47
N THR A 205 15.86 10.37 5.37
CA THR A 205 14.98 11.02 4.38
C THR A 205 14.83 12.53 4.59
N VAL A 206 15.03 13.03 5.82
CA VAL A 206 14.93 14.48 6.16
C VAL A 206 16.13 15.06 6.92
N VAL A 207 17.01 14.23 7.48
CA VAL A 207 18.27 14.65 8.12
C VAL A 207 19.45 14.25 7.25
N SER A 208 20.31 15.21 6.87
CA SER A 208 21.43 14.90 5.98
C SER A 208 22.54 14.10 6.69
N PRO A 209 23.38 13.34 5.95
CA PRO A 209 24.47 12.56 6.53
C PRO A 209 25.43 13.40 7.40
N GLN A 210 25.68 14.66 7.03
CA GLN A 210 26.53 15.57 7.79
C GLN A 210 25.91 15.94 9.15
N THR A 211 24.60 16.19 9.20
CA THR A 211 23.90 16.46 10.47
C THR A 211 23.79 15.21 11.34
N ILE A 212 23.67 14.02 10.74
CA ILE A 212 23.74 12.74 11.47
C ILE A 212 25.17 12.55 12.05
N GLU A 213 26.21 12.84 11.27
CA GLU A 213 27.61 12.79 11.70
C GLU A 213 27.89 13.76 12.86
N GLU A 214 27.44 15.01 12.77
CA GLU A 214 27.56 16.02 13.83
C GLU A 214 26.86 15.58 15.13
N ALA A 215 25.65 15.03 15.03
CA ALA A 215 24.89 14.53 16.19
C ALA A 215 25.57 13.32 16.84
N LEU A 216 26.03 12.34 16.04
CA LEU A 216 26.73 11.16 16.53
C LEU A 216 28.13 11.49 17.07
N ALA A 217 28.83 12.48 16.51
CA ALA A 217 30.14 12.94 16.99
C ALA A 217 30.07 13.81 18.25
N SER A 218 28.87 14.16 18.70
CA SER A 218 28.69 14.84 19.98
C SER A 218 29.07 13.92 21.16
N TYR A 219 29.69 14.51 22.20
CA TYR A 219 30.09 13.80 23.43
C TYR A 219 28.90 13.42 24.35
N GLN A 220 27.70 13.30 23.78
CA GLN A 220 26.49 12.89 24.46
C GLN A 220 26.42 11.36 24.62
N GLY A 221 25.61 10.89 25.57
CA GLY A 221 25.29 9.47 25.70
C GLY A 221 24.31 9.02 24.62
N PRO A 222 24.18 7.69 24.36
CA PRO A 222 23.28 7.17 23.34
C PRO A 222 21.83 7.67 23.48
N GLN A 223 21.33 7.81 24.71
CA GLN A 223 19.94 8.21 24.97
C GLN A 223 19.67 9.66 24.53
N GLU A 224 20.58 10.57 24.86
CA GLU A 224 20.46 11.97 24.48
C GLU A 224 20.65 12.13 22.96
N THR A 225 21.59 11.40 22.35
CA THR A 225 21.81 11.38 20.90
C THR A 225 20.59 10.85 20.12
N VAL A 226 19.95 9.76 20.57
CA VAL A 226 18.69 9.25 19.99
C VAL A 226 17.61 10.33 20.06
N GLN A 227 17.46 10.99 21.21
CA GLN A 227 16.47 12.05 21.37
C GLN A 227 16.76 13.28 20.47
N GLU A 228 18.03 13.62 20.26
CA GLU A 228 18.44 14.68 19.34
C GLU A 228 18.16 14.31 17.87
N LEU A 229 18.50 13.09 17.44
CA LEU A 229 18.22 12.60 16.08
C LEU A 229 16.71 12.61 15.75
N ILE A 230 15.86 12.13 16.67
CA ILE A 230 14.39 12.19 16.50
C ILE A 230 13.92 13.65 16.42
N GLN A 231 14.42 14.55 17.28
CA GLN A 231 14.08 15.97 17.20
C GLN A 231 14.53 16.62 15.89
N LEU A 232 15.68 16.24 15.33
CA LEU A 232 16.17 16.74 14.05
C LEU A 232 15.25 16.29 12.91
N ALA A 233 14.83 15.02 12.89
CA ALA A 233 13.88 14.52 11.90
C ALA A 233 12.50 15.19 11.98
N LEU A 234 11.98 15.40 13.20
CA LEU A 234 10.74 16.16 13.41
C LEU A 234 10.88 17.63 12.96
N ARG A 235 12.02 18.29 13.21
CA ARG A 235 12.30 19.65 12.68
C ARG A 235 12.40 19.67 11.15
N GLY A 236 12.88 18.57 10.54
CA GLY A 236 12.89 18.36 9.09
C GLY A 236 11.51 18.13 8.47
N GLY A 237 10.46 18.02 9.29
CA GLY A 237 9.07 17.89 8.86
C GLY A 237 8.41 16.57 9.24
N GLY A 238 9.16 15.58 9.77
CA GLY A 238 8.66 14.29 10.23
C GLY A 238 7.63 13.64 9.28
N PRO A 239 7.96 13.42 8.00
CA PRO A 239 7.00 12.93 7.01
C PRO A 239 6.63 11.45 7.23
N ASP A 240 7.46 10.73 7.97
CA ASP A 240 7.33 9.29 8.20
C ASP A 240 7.55 8.92 9.67
N ASN A 241 7.36 7.63 9.97
CA ASN A 241 7.80 7.05 11.24
C ASN A 241 9.33 7.17 11.36
N ILE A 242 9.82 7.38 12.58
CA ILE A 242 11.24 7.65 12.86
C ILE A 242 11.66 6.76 14.00
N THR A 243 12.44 5.72 13.70
CA THR A 243 13.01 4.80 14.68
C THR A 243 14.51 4.77 14.52
N CYS A 244 15.23 4.91 15.63
CA CYS A 244 16.68 4.82 15.64
C CYS A 244 17.25 4.21 16.93
N ILE A 245 18.40 3.56 16.77
CA ILE A 245 19.16 2.91 17.82
C ILE A 245 20.59 3.40 17.74
N VAL A 246 21.13 3.94 18.83
CA VAL A 246 22.54 4.33 18.93
C VAL A 246 23.23 3.37 19.91
N ALA A 247 24.39 2.85 19.55
CA ALA A 247 25.16 1.94 20.40
C ALA A 247 26.66 2.25 20.41
N ASP A 248 27.20 2.47 21.60
CA ASP A 248 28.61 2.73 21.86
C ASP A 248 29.33 1.45 22.25
N VAL A 249 30.46 1.15 21.61
CA VAL A 249 31.36 0.09 22.01
C VAL A 249 32.31 0.63 23.07
N VAL A 250 32.04 0.28 24.33
CA VAL A 250 32.85 0.69 25.47
C VAL A 250 33.77 -0.45 25.91
N ASP A 251 35.01 -0.11 26.27
CA ASP A 251 35.91 -1.04 26.95
C ASP A 251 35.51 -1.12 28.42
N VAL A 252 35.39 -2.33 28.97
CA VAL A 252 34.98 -2.57 30.35
C VAL A 252 36.03 -3.39 31.06
N ASP A 253 36.70 -2.77 32.02
CA ASP A 253 37.52 -3.47 33.01
C ASP A 253 36.68 -4.52 33.76
N GLU A 254 37.27 -5.65 34.16
CA GLU A 254 36.55 -6.68 34.92
C GLU A 254 35.94 -6.12 36.24
N ASN A 255 36.52 -5.05 36.79
CA ASN A 255 36.08 -4.41 38.03
C ASN A 255 34.84 -3.49 37.91
N ASP A 256 34.45 -3.03 36.71
CA ASP A 256 33.23 -2.22 36.56
C ASP A 256 31.98 -3.09 36.33
N ALA A 257 31.58 -3.77 37.41
CA ALA A 257 30.37 -4.58 37.42
C ALA A 257 29.08 -3.74 37.32
N LEU A 258 29.12 -2.47 37.74
CA LEU A 258 27.95 -1.59 37.74
C LEU A 258 27.64 -1.06 36.34
N GLY A 259 28.69 -0.75 35.55
CA GLY A 259 28.58 -0.36 34.15
C GLY A 259 27.95 -1.44 33.27
N ARG A 260 28.30 -2.72 33.46
CA ARG A 260 27.65 -3.83 32.74
C ARG A 260 26.16 -3.92 33.08
N GLN A 261 25.83 -3.92 34.37
CA GLN A 261 24.46 -4.17 34.83
C GLN A 261 23.43 -3.10 34.38
N LEU A 262 23.87 -1.88 34.07
CA LEU A 262 23.02 -0.83 33.48
C LEU A 262 22.82 -0.99 31.96
N ASN A 263 23.74 -1.68 31.28
CA ASN A 263 23.71 -1.91 29.83
C ASN A 263 23.03 -3.24 29.46
N ASP A 264 22.74 -4.12 30.42
CA ASP A 264 22.16 -5.45 30.15
C ASP A 264 20.63 -5.46 30.00
N THR A 265 19.94 -4.33 30.19
CA THR A 265 18.46 -4.27 30.10
C THR A 265 18.03 -3.97 28.66
N PRO A 266 17.32 -4.87 27.96
CA PRO A 266 16.88 -4.61 26.60
C PRO A 266 15.78 -3.55 26.54
N VAL A 267 15.78 -2.78 25.46
CA VAL A 267 14.84 -1.70 25.16
C VAL A 267 14.09 -2.05 23.88
N VAL A 268 12.76 -2.00 23.95
CA VAL A 268 11.84 -2.27 22.85
C VAL A 268 11.12 -0.97 22.50
N VAL A 269 10.98 -0.65 21.20
CA VAL A 269 10.36 0.58 20.70
C VAL A 269 9.51 0.32 19.45
N GLY A 270 8.61 1.25 19.12
CA GLY A 270 7.70 1.13 17.97
C GLY A 270 6.53 0.18 18.23
N ALA A 271 5.94 -0.38 17.19
CA ALA A 271 4.74 -1.23 17.26
C ALA A 271 4.86 -2.44 18.21
N VAL A 272 6.06 -3.05 18.31
CA VAL A 272 6.33 -4.12 19.30
C VAL A 272 6.11 -3.64 20.73
N ALA A 273 6.47 -2.40 21.07
CA ALA A 273 6.31 -1.88 22.42
C ALA A 273 4.84 -1.59 22.76
N GLU A 274 4.06 -1.11 21.79
CA GLU A 274 2.64 -0.81 21.98
C GLU A 274 1.79 -2.09 22.07
N SER A 275 2.08 -3.09 21.23
CA SER A 275 1.42 -4.40 21.27
C SER A 275 1.68 -5.18 22.58
N GLN A 276 2.76 -4.88 23.31
CA GLN A 276 3.14 -5.60 24.53
C GLN A 276 2.44 -5.13 25.83
N THR A 277 1.68 -4.03 25.86
CA THR A 277 1.04 -3.58 27.12
C THR A 277 -0.25 -2.73 26.98
N PRO A 278 -1.38 -3.03 27.66
CA PRO A 278 -1.79 -4.29 28.29
C PRO A 278 -3.22 -4.75 27.92
N LEU A 279 -3.37 -5.98 27.44
CA LEU A 279 -4.50 -6.82 27.86
C LEU A 279 -4.32 -7.12 29.36
N GLY A 280 -5.32 -6.77 30.17
CA GLY A 280 -5.19 -6.78 31.63
C GLY A 280 -4.96 -8.18 32.22
N GLY A 281 -3.78 -8.39 32.81
CA GLY A 281 -3.46 -9.68 33.46
C GLY A 281 -1.99 -9.91 33.78
N ASP A 282 -1.42 -9.10 34.69
CA ASP A 282 -0.48 -9.55 35.74
C ASP A 282 0.44 -10.77 35.45
N VAL A 283 1.48 -10.62 34.61
CA VAL A 283 2.56 -11.64 34.48
C VAL A 283 4.00 -11.07 34.52
N GLY A 284 4.26 -9.87 34.01
CA GLY A 284 5.63 -9.34 33.84
C GLY A 284 6.31 -8.82 35.11
N ALA A 285 5.58 -8.13 35.99
CA ALA A 285 6.18 -7.38 37.11
C ALA A 285 6.63 -8.24 38.31
N MET A 286 6.21 -9.51 38.38
CA MET A 286 6.20 -10.30 39.63
C MET A 286 7.45 -11.18 39.88
N ARG A 287 8.61 -10.85 39.30
CA ARG A 287 9.85 -11.65 39.44
C ARG A 287 11.09 -10.95 40.01
N THR A 288 11.10 -9.65 40.28
CA THR A 288 12.25 -9.03 40.96
C THR A 288 12.15 -9.14 42.49
N PRO A 289 13.23 -9.51 43.21
CA PRO A 289 13.24 -9.47 44.68
C PRO A 289 12.99 -8.06 45.25
N ALA A 290 13.36 -7.02 44.51
CA ALA A 290 13.15 -5.62 44.88
C ALA A 290 11.66 -5.22 44.89
N ALA A 291 10.85 -5.64 43.90
CA ALA A 291 9.42 -5.35 43.88
C ALA A 291 8.70 -5.95 45.11
N ARG A 292 9.03 -7.21 45.46
CA ARG A 292 8.45 -7.91 46.62
C ARG A 292 8.83 -7.27 47.97
N ALA A 293 9.98 -6.60 48.06
CA ALA A 293 10.38 -5.83 49.23
C ALA A 293 9.61 -4.50 49.37
N ALA A 294 9.23 -3.87 48.24
CA ALA A 294 8.52 -2.59 48.23
C ALA A 294 7.04 -2.71 48.68
N GLU A 295 6.40 -3.86 48.47
CA GLU A 295 5.01 -4.10 48.91
C GLU A 295 4.89 -4.28 50.42
N LEU A 296 5.84 -4.99 51.05
CA LEU A 296 5.88 -5.20 52.50
C LEU A 296 6.00 -3.89 53.31
N GLY A 297 6.46 -2.80 52.69
CA GLY A 297 6.53 -1.48 53.30
C GLY A 297 5.24 -0.66 53.27
N ARG A 298 4.19 -1.06 52.52
CA ARG A 298 3.02 -0.21 52.24
C ARG A 298 1.70 -0.65 52.91
N GLY A 299 1.77 -1.55 53.88
CA GLY A 299 0.61 -2.13 54.58
C GLY A 299 0.31 -1.54 55.97
N ALA A 300 0.05 -0.23 56.10
CA ALA A 300 -0.45 0.35 57.36
C ALA A 300 -1.31 1.63 57.18
N GLN A 301 -2.43 1.69 57.92
CA GLN A 301 -3.25 2.90 58.26
C GLN A 301 -4.25 3.49 57.23
N SER A 302 -5.24 2.68 56.86
CA SER A 302 -6.68 2.84 57.18
C SER A 302 -7.38 4.21 57.44
N VAL A 303 -8.59 4.33 56.85
CA VAL A 303 -9.82 5.11 57.23
C VAL A 303 -9.97 6.59 56.78
N PRO A 304 -11.11 6.97 56.15
CA PRO A 304 -11.50 8.37 55.88
C PRO A 304 -12.48 8.95 56.91
N GLN A 305 -12.47 10.28 57.13
CA GLN A 305 -13.50 10.97 57.94
C GLN A 305 -13.86 12.37 57.42
N GLN A 306 -15.13 12.76 57.61
CA GLN A 306 -15.75 14.01 57.17
C GLN A 306 -15.64 15.12 58.24
N GLY A 307 -15.62 16.39 57.81
CA GLY A 307 -16.44 17.44 58.44
C GLY A 307 -15.77 18.64 59.15
N ALA A 308 -15.78 19.78 58.44
CA ALA A 308 -16.13 21.12 58.97
C ALA A 308 -15.10 21.87 59.90
N PRO A 309 -15.27 23.20 60.16
CA PRO A 309 -14.14 24.15 60.05
C PRO A 309 -13.95 25.14 61.22
N GLY A 310 -12.92 26.01 61.14
CA GLY A 310 -12.93 27.32 61.83
C GLY A 310 -11.57 27.95 62.15
N GLU A 311 -11.45 29.25 61.85
CA GLU A 311 -10.58 30.26 62.50
C GLU A 311 -9.04 30.07 62.42
N GLY A 312 -8.19 31.11 62.34
CA GLY A 312 -8.41 32.56 62.25
C GLY A 312 -7.19 33.35 62.77
N PHE A 313 -7.05 34.61 62.35
CA PHE A 313 -6.13 35.64 62.87
C PHE A 313 -4.67 35.68 62.34
N GLY A 314 -4.12 36.90 62.22
CA GLY A 314 -2.81 37.19 61.61
C GLY A 314 -1.93 38.22 62.37
N PRO A 315 -1.41 39.29 61.71
CA PRO A 315 0.02 39.69 61.71
C PRO A 315 0.30 40.93 62.64
N PRO A 316 1.37 41.79 62.54
CA PRO A 316 2.50 41.88 61.57
C PRO A 316 3.92 42.36 62.07
N GLY A 317 4.91 42.36 61.17
CA GLY A 317 6.10 43.26 61.14
C GLY A 317 7.29 42.96 62.10
N SER A 318 8.54 43.40 61.87
CA SER A 318 9.16 44.11 60.74
C SER A 318 10.70 44.29 60.94
N GLY A 319 11.50 44.29 59.85
CA GLY A 319 12.93 44.71 59.83
C GLY A 319 13.97 43.57 59.95
N GLY A 320 15.14 43.59 59.27
CA GLY A 320 15.75 44.61 58.41
C GLY A 320 16.84 44.07 57.46
N THR A 321 17.55 44.98 56.78
CA THR A 321 18.33 44.78 55.54
C THR A 321 19.72 44.14 55.66
N VAL A 322 20.10 43.26 54.71
CA VAL A 322 21.44 43.21 54.07
C VAL A 322 21.26 42.79 52.60
N ALA A 323 22.05 43.38 51.68
CA ALA A 323 22.00 43.07 50.24
C ALA A 323 23.11 42.09 49.82
N GLY A 324 22.76 41.17 48.90
CA GLY A 324 23.68 40.29 48.18
C GLY A 324 23.01 39.81 46.89
N PRO A 325 23.75 39.60 45.77
CA PRO A 325 23.15 39.34 44.47
C PRO A 325 22.58 37.91 44.40
N PRO A 326 21.36 37.71 43.86
CA PRO A 326 20.82 36.36 43.70
C PRO A 326 21.43 35.66 42.49
N HIS A 327 21.99 34.47 42.71
CA HIS A 327 21.99 33.44 41.68
C HIS A 327 20.54 33.20 41.23
N GLY A 328 20.33 32.98 39.93
CA GLY A 328 19.02 32.64 39.37
C GLY A 328 18.54 31.28 39.86
N SER A 329 17.85 31.26 41.00
CA SER A 329 17.01 30.13 41.41
C SER A 329 15.90 29.94 40.38
N PHE A 330 15.63 28.69 40.02
CA PHE A 330 14.37 28.34 39.39
C PHE A 330 13.21 28.87 40.26
N GLY A 331 12.26 29.57 39.64
CA GLY A 331 11.05 30.00 40.30
C GLY A 331 10.08 28.83 40.45
N ALA A 332 9.36 28.76 41.56
CA ALA A 332 8.24 27.83 41.69
C ALA A 332 7.13 28.25 40.72
N TYR A 333 6.63 27.30 39.94
CA TYR A 333 5.47 27.49 39.07
C TYR A 333 4.26 27.95 39.90
N THR A 334 3.63 29.05 39.49
CA THR A 334 2.30 29.44 39.99
C THR A 334 1.24 28.97 38.99
N ASP A 335 0.05 28.62 39.48
CA ASP A 335 -1.05 28.08 38.66
C ASP A 335 -1.59 29.04 37.55
N GLU A 336 -1.04 30.25 37.43
CA GLU A 336 -1.43 31.24 36.42
C GLU A 336 -0.80 30.97 35.03
N ASP A 337 0.27 30.16 34.94
CA ASP A 337 0.88 29.77 33.66
C ASP A 337 0.03 28.78 32.83
N PHE A 338 -1.04 28.21 33.40
CA PHE A 338 -1.92 27.23 32.72
C PHE A 338 -3.15 27.83 32.03
N VAL A 339 -3.23 29.16 31.86
CA VAL A 339 -4.36 29.81 31.16
C VAL A 339 -4.25 29.66 29.63
N LYS A 340 -4.68 28.51 29.14
CA LYS A 340 -4.77 28.15 27.71
C LYS A 340 -5.66 29.15 26.96
N HIS A 341 -5.09 30.12 26.23
CA HIS A 341 -5.84 31.07 25.42
C HIS A 341 -6.81 30.35 24.44
N ARG A 342 -8.12 30.47 24.68
CA ARG A 342 -9.17 29.97 23.78
C ARG A 342 -9.24 30.82 22.50
N GLY A 343 -8.32 30.54 21.57
CA GLY A 343 -8.23 31.18 20.26
C GLY A 343 -9.47 30.89 19.39
N ARG A 344 -10.42 31.83 19.40
CA ARG A 344 -11.69 31.82 18.62
C ARG A 344 -11.51 31.73 17.09
N GLY A 345 -10.27 31.80 16.58
CA GLY A 345 -9.92 31.69 15.15
C GLY A 345 -9.76 30.27 14.59
N ARG A 346 -9.72 29.20 15.41
CA ARG A 346 -9.53 27.83 14.89
C ARG A 346 -10.71 27.30 14.07
N TRP A 347 -11.95 27.71 14.37
CA TRP A 347 -13.14 27.27 13.63
C TRP A 347 -13.20 27.84 12.21
N LEU A 348 -12.86 29.12 12.03
CA LEU A 348 -12.75 29.76 10.71
C LEU A 348 -11.69 29.08 9.83
N LYS A 349 -10.51 28.76 10.37
CA LYS A 349 -9.48 28.02 9.61
C LYS A 349 -9.93 26.62 9.21
N ARG A 350 -10.60 25.88 10.11
CA ARG A 350 -11.17 24.55 9.79
C ARG A 350 -12.26 24.63 8.72
N SER A 351 -13.17 25.60 8.81
CA SER A 351 -14.21 25.83 7.80
C SER A 351 -13.62 26.17 6.42
N MET A 352 -12.55 26.96 6.38
CA MET A 352 -11.85 27.29 5.12
C MET A 352 -11.20 26.06 4.47
N TRP A 353 -10.57 25.17 5.23
CA TRP A 353 -10.02 23.92 4.71
C TRP A 353 -11.09 22.95 4.21
N ILE A 354 -12.20 22.82 4.93
CA ILE A 354 -13.35 22.00 4.48
C ILE A 354 -13.93 22.57 3.18
N ALA A 355 -14.08 23.90 3.07
CA ALA A 355 -14.53 24.54 1.84
C ALA A 355 -13.56 24.32 0.67
N LEU A 356 -12.25 24.38 0.91
CA LEU A 356 -11.23 24.11 -0.12
C LEU A 356 -11.32 22.66 -0.63
N ILE A 357 -11.44 21.69 0.27
CA ILE A 357 -11.59 20.26 -0.08
C ILE A 357 -12.88 20.05 -0.89
N LEU A 358 -14.00 20.64 -0.47
CA LEU A 358 -15.27 20.55 -1.22
C LEU A 358 -15.18 21.18 -2.61
N ILE A 359 -14.41 22.26 -2.79
CA ILE A 359 -14.15 22.88 -4.11
C ILE A 359 -13.28 21.96 -4.98
N ILE A 360 -12.25 21.32 -4.42
CA ILE A 360 -11.38 20.38 -5.15
C ILE A 360 -12.17 19.14 -5.57
N VAL A 361 -12.92 18.51 -4.65
CA VAL A 361 -13.76 17.35 -4.93
C VAL A 361 -14.87 17.70 -5.93
N GLY A 362 -15.56 18.83 -5.74
CA GLY A 362 -16.57 19.32 -6.68
C GLY A 362 -15.99 19.65 -8.06
N GLY A 363 -14.79 20.21 -8.11
CA GLY A 363 -14.06 20.47 -9.36
C GLY A 363 -13.63 19.20 -10.08
N GLY A 364 -13.18 18.18 -9.34
CA GLY A 364 -12.85 16.86 -9.88
C GLY A 364 -14.08 16.13 -10.42
N LEU A 365 -15.18 16.10 -9.65
CA LEU A 365 -16.47 15.53 -10.09
C LEU A 365 -17.03 16.27 -11.31
N TYR A 366 -16.98 17.61 -11.33
CA TYR A 366 -17.39 18.40 -12.50
C TYR A 366 -16.48 18.19 -13.70
N GLY A 367 -15.17 18.04 -13.50
CA GLY A 367 -14.21 17.71 -14.55
C GLY A 367 -14.48 16.34 -15.18
N GLY A 368 -14.69 15.32 -14.34
CA GLY A 368 -15.09 13.97 -14.76
C GLY A 368 -16.42 13.97 -15.51
N TYR A 369 -17.46 14.60 -14.95
CA TYR A 369 -18.78 14.73 -15.60
C TYR A 369 -18.69 15.49 -16.94
N ARG A 370 -17.90 16.57 -17.01
CA ARG A 370 -17.70 17.29 -18.27
C ARG A 370 -16.97 16.44 -19.30
N TRP A 371 -16.02 15.59 -18.88
CA TRP A 371 -15.29 14.68 -19.76
C TRP A 371 -16.16 13.51 -20.26
N THR A 372 -17.04 12.93 -19.42
CA THR A 372 -17.98 11.89 -19.91
C THR A 372 -18.93 12.46 -20.96
N GLN A 373 -19.39 13.71 -20.78
CA GLN A 373 -20.24 14.42 -21.75
C GLN A 373 -19.56 14.79 -23.08
N THR A 374 -18.24 14.57 -23.26
CA THR A 374 -17.61 14.68 -24.59
C THR A 374 -17.59 13.36 -25.37
N GLN A 375 -17.90 12.23 -24.73
CA GLN A 375 -17.90 10.91 -25.37
C GLN A 375 -19.24 10.63 -26.06
N TYR A 376 -19.20 9.87 -27.15
CA TYR A 376 -20.36 9.38 -27.86
C TYR A 376 -20.21 7.88 -28.11
N TYR A 377 -21.32 7.15 -28.18
CA TYR A 377 -21.30 5.76 -28.62
C TYR A 377 -22.60 5.38 -29.34
N VAL A 378 -22.50 4.36 -30.18
CA VAL A 378 -23.64 3.73 -30.84
C VAL A 378 -24.00 2.47 -30.05
N GLY A 379 -25.25 2.35 -29.61
CA GLY A 379 -25.71 1.27 -28.76
C GLY A 379 -27.08 0.72 -29.17
N ALA A 380 -27.41 -0.47 -28.66
CA ALA A 380 -28.77 -1.01 -28.76
C ALA A 380 -29.72 -0.24 -27.85
N ASN A 381 -30.89 0.11 -28.39
CA ASN A 381 -32.04 0.64 -27.65
C ASN A 381 -33.22 -0.29 -27.97
N ASP A 382 -33.53 -1.21 -27.05
CA ASP A 382 -34.40 -2.37 -27.28
C ASP A 382 -34.06 -3.15 -28.57
N ASP A 383 -34.86 -2.99 -29.63
CA ASP A 383 -34.75 -3.72 -30.91
C ASP A 383 -34.05 -2.92 -32.03
N HIS A 384 -33.65 -1.67 -31.79
CA HIS A 384 -33.04 -0.78 -32.80
C HIS A 384 -31.77 -0.06 -32.31
N ILE A 385 -31.11 0.70 -33.20
CA ILE A 385 -29.91 1.47 -32.88
C ILE A 385 -30.25 2.86 -32.35
N ALA A 386 -29.56 3.29 -31.29
CA ALA A 386 -29.52 4.69 -30.86
C ALA A 386 -28.07 5.21 -30.71
N LEU A 387 -27.89 6.51 -30.94
CA LEU A 387 -26.69 7.24 -30.54
C LEU A 387 -26.88 7.78 -29.14
N TYR A 388 -25.93 7.50 -28.27
CA TYR A 388 -25.86 8.01 -26.91
C TYR A 388 -24.72 9.02 -26.78
N ARG A 389 -24.93 10.06 -25.96
CA ARG A 389 -23.88 10.95 -25.46
C ARG A 389 -23.59 10.54 -24.01
N GLY A 390 -22.32 10.37 -23.66
CA GLY A 390 -21.89 9.90 -22.34
C GLY A 390 -21.11 8.58 -22.40
N ILE A 391 -21.05 7.89 -21.27
CA ILE A 391 -20.43 6.55 -21.14
C ILE A 391 -21.51 5.49 -20.91
N SER A 392 -21.30 4.26 -21.40
CA SER A 392 -22.27 3.16 -21.29
C SER A 392 -22.32 2.48 -19.92
N GLN A 393 -21.51 2.92 -18.95
CA GLN A 393 -21.46 2.36 -17.60
C GLN A 393 -22.38 3.11 -16.63
N GLU A 394 -23.09 2.37 -15.78
CA GLU A 394 -23.81 2.92 -14.63
C GLU A 394 -22.84 3.13 -13.46
N LEU A 395 -22.87 4.32 -12.85
CA LEU A 395 -22.07 4.62 -11.67
C LEU A 395 -23.02 4.93 -10.50
N ALA A 396 -22.95 4.11 -9.44
CA ALA A 396 -23.79 4.24 -8.25
C ALA A 396 -25.32 4.33 -8.53
N GLY A 397 -25.80 3.60 -9.54
CA GLY A 397 -27.21 3.58 -9.94
C GLY A 397 -27.69 4.80 -10.73
N ILE A 398 -26.76 5.64 -11.21
CA ILE A 398 -27.05 6.77 -12.10
C ILE A 398 -26.50 6.45 -13.49
N SER A 399 -27.37 6.50 -14.48
CA SER A 399 -27.04 6.39 -15.91
C SER A 399 -26.34 7.66 -16.38
N LEU A 400 -25.06 7.57 -16.75
CA LEU A 400 -24.22 8.71 -17.20
C LEU A 400 -24.29 8.93 -18.73
N ASN A 401 -25.36 8.47 -19.36
CA ASN A 401 -25.66 8.55 -20.77
C ASN A 401 -27.02 9.22 -21.02
N GLU A 402 -27.17 9.82 -22.19
CA GLU A 402 -28.42 10.41 -22.68
C GLU A 402 -28.58 10.04 -24.16
N VAL A 403 -29.80 9.69 -24.59
CA VAL A 403 -30.08 9.41 -26.01
C VAL A 403 -29.95 10.71 -26.80
N TYR A 404 -28.91 10.80 -27.62
CA TYR A 404 -28.60 11.97 -28.43
C TYR A 404 -29.38 11.96 -29.74
N GLN A 405 -29.54 10.78 -30.37
CA GLN A 405 -30.35 10.59 -31.57
C GLN A 405 -30.83 9.14 -31.65
N ASP A 406 -32.14 8.94 -31.67
CA ASP A 406 -32.79 7.64 -31.80
C ASP A 406 -33.01 7.30 -33.30
N ARG A 407 -32.76 6.04 -33.72
CA ARG A 407 -32.97 5.57 -35.10
C ARG A 407 -33.83 4.31 -35.16
N PRO A 408 -35.16 4.42 -34.96
CA PRO A 408 -36.09 3.27 -35.01
C PRO A 408 -36.20 2.62 -36.41
N GLY A 409 -35.64 3.22 -37.46
CA GLY A 409 -35.59 2.62 -38.80
C GLY A 409 -34.56 1.49 -38.96
N VAL A 410 -33.61 1.35 -38.01
CA VAL A 410 -32.49 0.42 -38.09
C VAL A 410 -32.64 -0.69 -37.04
N GLU A 411 -33.46 -1.70 -37.36
CA GLU A 411 -33.69 -2.85 -36.48
C GLU A 411 -32.47 -3.80 -36.41
N LEU A 412 -32.07 -4.16 -35.19
CA LEU A 412 -30.94 -5.06 -34.89
C LEU A 412 -31.03 -6.42 -35.58
N LYS A 413 -32.25 -6.89 -35.89
CA LYS A 413 -32.51 -8.17 -36.56
C LYS A 413 -31.99 -8.23 -38.01
N TYR A 414 -31.87 -7.09 -38.69
CA TYR A 414 -31.34 -7.03 -40.05
C TYR A 414 -29.82 -6.86 -40.09
N LEU A 415 -29.16 -6.58 -38.95
CA LEU A 415 -27.71 -6.53 -38.89
C LEU A 415 -27.08 -7.94 -38.87
N PRO A 416 -25.97 -8.15 -39.60
CA PRO A 416 -25.06 -9.28 -39.41
C PRO A 416 -24.72 -9.54 -37.95
N GLY A 417 -24.59 -10.82 -37.56
CA GLY A 417 -24.44 -11.23 -36.15
C GLY A 417 -23.24 -10.59 -35.42
N TYR A 418 -22.13 -10.36 -36.12
CA TYR A 418 -20.95 -9.67 -35.57
C TYR A 418 -21.28 -8.21 -35.18
N GLN A 419 -21.92 -7.46 -36.08
CA GLN A 419 -22.28 -6.06 -35.87
C GLN A 419 -23.39 -5.91 -34.83
N ARG A 420 -24.35 -6.85 -34.81
CA ARG A 420 -25.38 -6.94 -33.76
C ARG A 420 -24.76 -7.09 -32.37
N ASN A 421 -23.68 -7.87 -32.24
CA ASN A 421 -22.95 -8.00 -30.98
C ASN A 421 -22.16 -6.73 -30.64
N GLN A 422 -21.45 -6.12 -31.61
CA GLN A 422 -20.73 -4.85 -31.37
C GLN A 422 -21.66 -3.71 -30.93
N VAL A 423 -22.88 -3.62 -31.49
CA VAL A 423 -23.87 -2.61 -31.07
C VAL A 423 -24.42 -2.91 -29.67
N ARG A 424 -24.57 -4.18 -29.27
CA ARG A 424 -24.93 -4.57 -27.90
C ARG A 424 -23.81 -4.32 -26.88
N GLU A 425 -22.56 -4.52 -27.28
CA GLU A 425 -21.35 -4.23 -26.48
C GLU A 425 -20.97 -2.73 -26.49
N THR A 426 -21.70 -1.92 -27.26
CA THR A 426 -21.51 -0.47 -27.52
C THR A 426 -20.27 -0.11 -28.34
N ILE A 427 -20.48 0.62 -29.43
CA ILE A 427 -19.42 1.08 -30.33
C ILE A 427 -19.03 2.51 -29.96
N VAL A 428 -17.88 2.67 -29.30
CA VAL A 428 -17.34 3.97 -28.88
C VAL A 428 -16.97 4.83 -30.09
N ALA A 429 -17.21 6.14 -30.00
CA ALA A 429 -16.84 7.16 -30.99
C ALA A 429 -16.31 8.43 -30.29
N GLY A 430 -15.21 8.99 -30.80
CA GLY A 430 -14.58 10.18 -30.23
C GLY A 430 -15.31 11.49 -30.55
N SER A 431 -16.37 11.45 -31.38
CA SER A 431 -17.14 12.63 -31.78
C SER A 431 -18.56 12.30 -32.24
N ALA A 432 -19.45 13.31 -32.18
CA ALA A 432 -20.81 13.19 -32.70
C ALA A 432 -20.88 13.01 -34.23
N SER A 433 -19.86 13.40 -34.99
CA SER A 433 -19.77 13.08 -36.43
C SER A 433 -19.45 11.61 -36.63
N GLU A 434 -18.38 11.11 -36.00
CA GLU A 434 -17.97 9.71 -36.10
C GLU A 434 -19.06 8.72 -35.63
N ALA A 435 -19.82 9.09 -34.58
CA ALA A 435 -20.97 8.32 -34.13
C ALA A 435 -22.11 8.27 -35.16
N ARG A 436 -22.31 9.33 -35.95
CA ARG A 436 -23.27 9.34 -37.07
C ARG A 436 -22.76 8.53 -38.24
N ASP A 437 -21.50 8.74 -38.64
CA ASP A 437 -20.89 8.01 -39.76
C ASP A 437 -20.95 6.49 -39.54
N LYS A 438 -20.65 6.02 -38.32
CA LYS A 438 -20.81 4.61 -37.90
C LYS A 438 -22.26 4.12 -37.93
N ALA A 439 -23.22 4.96 -37.55
CA ALA A 439 -24.64 4.61 -37.60
C ALA A 439 -25.20 4.60 -39.04
N ASP A 440 -24.74 5.50 -39.90
CA ASP A 440 -25.08 5.56 -41.32
C ASP A 440 -24.54 4.32 -42.08
N GLU A 441 -23.33 3.84 -41.73
CA GLU A 441 -22.78 2.57 -42.24
C GLU A 441 -23.64 1.36 -41.84
N LEU A 442 -24.04 1.28 -40.56
CA LEU A 442 -24.91 0.22 -40.06
C LEU A 442 -26.32 0.28 -40.68
N GLU A 443 -26.81 1.48 -41.01
CA GLU A 443 -28.08 1.69 -41.71
C GLU A 443 -28.02 1.19 -43.17
N GLU A 444 -26.96 1.52 -43.93
CA GLU A 444 -26.76 1.00 -45.30
C GLU A 444 -26.69 -0.54 -45.30
N GLN A 445 -26.04 -1.13 -44.30
CA GLN A 445 -25.92 -2.58 -44.15
C GLN A 445 -27.25 -3.24 -43.75
N ALA A 446 -27.97 -2.67 -42.78
CA ALA A 446 -29.29 -3.15 -42.37
C ALA A 446 -30.33 -3.07 -43.52
N GLU A 447 -30.31 -2.00 -44.33
CA GLU A 447 -31.21 -1.88 -45.48
C GLU A 447 -30.92 -2.94 -46.55
N VAL A 448 -29.65 -3.17 -46.91
CA VAL A 448 -29.27 -4.23 -47.85
C VAL A 448 -29.70 -5.59 -47.32
N CYS A 449 -29.49 -5.88 -46.04
CA CYS A 449 -29.88 -7.16 -45.45
C CYS A 449 -31.40 -7.32 -45.30
N ARG A 450 -32.16 -6.23 -45.09
CA ARG A 450 -33.63 -6.23 -45.16
C ARG A 450 -34.11 -6.60 -46.56
N ILE A 451 -33.58 -5.97 -47.61
CA ILE A 451 -33.94 -6.26 -49.01
C ILE A 451 -33.61 -7.73 -49.36
N VAL A 452 -32.47 -8.25 -48.92
CA VAL A 452 -32.08 -9.66 -49.13
C VAL A 452 -32.99 -10.62 -48.35
N ALA A 453 -33.46 -10.25 -47.17
CA ALA A 453 -34.43 -11.04 -46.40
C ALA A 453 -35.80 -11.06 -47.08
N GLU A 454 -36.30 -9.90 -47.54
CA GLU A 454 -37.58 -9.78 -48.27
C GLU A 454 -37.58 -10.59 -49.58
N GLN A 455 -36.48 -10.53 -50.36
CA GLN A 455 -36.32 -11.31 -51.59
C GLN A 455 -36.29 -12.84 -51.37
N ARG A 456 -36.03 -13.31 -50.14
CA ARG A 456 -36.07 -14.75 -49.79
C ARG A 456 -37.46 -15.24 -49.37
N VAL A 457 -38.44 -14.35 -49.22
CA VAL A 457 -39.80 -14.66 -48.75
C VAL A 457 -40.81 -14.83 -49.90
N GLU A 458 -40.47 -14.43 -51.13
CA GLU A 458 -41.29 -14.76 -52.31
C GLU A 458 -41.16 -16.25 -52.67
N PRO A 459 -42.28 -17.00 -52.82
CA PRO A 459 -42.23 -18.38 -53.27
C PRO A 459 -41.94 -18.45 -54.78
N PRO A 460 -41.24 -19.49 -55.26
CA PRO A 460 -41.03 -19.69 -56.70
C PRO A 460 -42.38 -19.93 -57.39
N LYS A 461 -42.64 -19.20 -58.49
CA LYS A 461 -43.81 -19.42 -59.34
C LYS A 461 -43.59 -20.66 -60.21
N ASP A 462 -44.65 -21.46 -60.36
CA ASP A 462 -44.65 -22.68 -61.15
C ASP A 462 -44.29 -22.43 -62.62
N GLU A 463 -43.42 -23.27 -63.19
CA GLU A 463 -43.50 -23.65 -64.60
C GLU A 463 -43.56 -25.17 -64.72
N GLY A 464 -44.63 -25.67 -65.35
CA GLY A 464 -44.89 -27.10 -65.53
C GLY A 464 -44.04 -27.72 -66.64
N GLY A 465 -43.66 -28.98 -66.46
CA GLY A 465 -42.67 -29.63 -67.34
C GLY A 465 -43.21 -30.21 -68.66
N LYS A 466 -42.29 -30.80 -69.43
CA LYS A 466 -42.51 -32.06 -70.18
C LYS A 466 -41.21 -32.73 -70.66
N ASP A 467 -40.96 -33.92 -70.11
CA ASP A 467 -40.56 -35.20 -70.71
C ASP A 467 -39.38 -35.39 -71.70
N GLU A 468 -38.88 -36.64 -71.63
CA GLU A 468 -37.93 -37.37 -72.50
C GLU A 468 -36.43 -36.97 -72.43
N GLY A 469 -35.45 -37.87 -72.28
CA GLY A 469 -35.45 -39.32 -72.03
C GLY A 469 -34.10 -39.96 -72.44
N GLY A 470 -33.41 -40.73 -71.57
CA GLY A 470 -32.10 -41.30 -71.92
C GLY A 470 -31.37 -42.16 -70.87
N LYS A 471 -31.36 -43.48 -71.10
CA LYS A 471 -30.76 -44.59 -70.34
C LYS A 471 -29.29 -44.45 -69.83
N LYS A 472 -29.05 -45.06 -68.63
CA LYS A 472 -27.93 -45.98 -68.26
C LYS A 472 -26.50 -45.41 -68.10
N ASP A 473 -25.58 -45.99 -67.31
CA ASP A 473 -25.48 -47.35 -66.68
C ASP A 473 -25.00 -47.31 -65.19
N GLU A 474 -24.90 -48.50 -64.58
CA GLU A 474 -24.54 -48.78 -63.17
C GLU A 474 -23.05 -48.62 -62.83
N GLN A 475 -22.72 -48.16 -61.60
CA GLN A 475 -21.76 -48.84 -60.72
C GLN A 475 -21.80 -48.37 -59.24
N LYS A 476 -21.44 -49.28 -58.33
CA LYS A 476 -21.44 -49.21 -56.85
C LYS A 476 -20.31 -50.15 -56.35
N PRO A 477 -19.89 -50.20 -55.06
CA PRO A 477 -19.70 -49.18 -54.00
C PRO A 477 -18.20 -48.95 -53.66
N GLY A 478 -17.90 -48.10 -52.66
CA GLY A 478 -16.65 -48.13 -51.90
C GLY A 478 -16.90 -47.74 -50.43
N ASP A 479 -16.46 -48.59 -49.48
CA ASP A 479 -16.84 -48.55 -48.05
C ASP A 479 -15.97 -47.65 -47.15
N GLY A 480 -16.51 -47.29 -45.97
CA GLY A 480 -15.84 -46.70 -44.81
C GLY A 480 -16.80 -45.87 -43.96
N LYS A 481 -17.52 -46.41 -42.95
CA LYS A 481 -17.06 -46.74 -41.57
C LYS A 481 -16.21 -45.61 -40.93
N THR A 482 -16.46 -45.10 -39.72
CA THR A 482 -17.31 -45.59 -38.59
C THR A 482 -17.48 -44.50 -37.51
N GLY A 483 -18.57 -44.56 -36.71
CA GLY A 483 -18.68 -43.95 -35.37
C GLY A 483 -18.94 -42.43 -35.30
N GLU A 484 -19.61 -41.88 -34.28
CA GLU A 484 -20.28 -42.50 -33.11
C GLU A 484 -21.37 -41.57 -32.51
N ALA A 485 -22.23 -42.12 -31.64
CA ALA A 485 -23.30 -41.54 -30.79
C ALA A 485 -23.37 -40.00 -30.59
N ALA A 486 -24.52 -39.32 -30.74
CA ALA A 486 -25.73 -39.28 -29.86
C ALA A 486 -25.49 -38.57 -28.49
N GLY A 487 -26.44 -37.83 -27.88
CA GLY A 487 -27.85 -37.51 -28.20
C GLY A 487 -28.15 -35.99 -28.03
N ALA A 488 -29.30 -35.43 -28.41
CA ALA A 488 -30.71 -35.74 -28.11
C ALA A 488 -31.27 -35.00 -26.86
N ALA A 489 -32.20 -34.07 -27.15
CA ALA A 489 -33.30 -33.55 -26.30
C ALA A 489 -32.93 -32.67 -25.08
N ASP A 490 -33.80 -31.77 -24.59
CA ASP A 490 -35.20 -31.40 -24.92
C ASP A 490 -35.34 -29.85 -24.82
N GLY A 491 -36.32 -29.16 -25.42
CA GLY A 491 -37.67 -28.94 -24.86
C GLY A 491 -37.63 -28.11 -23.55
N THR A 492 -38.39 -27.04 -23.29
CA THR A 492 -39.62 -26.45 -23.88
C THR A 492 -39.79 -25.05 -23.21
N SER A 493 -40.37 -23.98 -23.78
CA SER A 493 -41.83 -23.75 -23.91
C SER A 493 -42.19 -22.25 -24.05
N ARG A 494 -43.37 -21.96 -24.64
CA ARG A 494 -44.37 -20.89 -24.33
C ARG A 494 -43.89 -19.43 -24.12
N ALA A 495 -44.53 -18.37 -24.64
CA ALA A 495 -45.77 -18.15 -25.41
C ALA A 495 -45.65 -16.76 -26.15
N ALA A 496 -46.65 -16.01 -26.64
CA ALA A 496 -48.12 -16.03 -26.57
C ALA A 496 -48.78 -15.30 -27.79
N ALA A 497 -50.05 -14.88 -27.66
CA ALA A 497 -50.79 -14.01 -28.59
C ALA A 497 -50.50 -12.51 -28.30
N ARG A 498 -50.43 -11.56 -29.27
CA ARG A 498 -51.43 -11.06 -30.25
C ARG A 498 -52.65 -10.33 -29.66
N GLN A 499 -52.61 -8.99 -29.71
CA GLN A 499 -53.70 -8.01 -29.93
C GLN A 499 -52.96 -6.71 -30.40
N ALA A 500 -53.20 -5.99 -31.50
CA ALA A 500 -54.33 -5.76 -32.42
C ALA A 500 -55.33 -4.66 -32.00
N GLY A 501 -55.24 -3.47 -32.63
CA GLY A 501 -56.41 -2.59 -32.83
C GLY A 501 -56.19 -1.06 -32.96
N GLN A 502 -56.68 -0.49 -34.08
CA GLN A 502 -57.22 0.89 -34.26
C GLN A 502 -56.22 2.09 -34.26
N SER A 503 -55.97 2.78 -35.39
CA SER A 503 -56.79 3.72 -36.23
C SER A 503 -56.65 5.20 -35.79
N THR A 504 -56.66 6.24 -36.64
CA THR A 504 -57.31 6.46 -37.95
C THR A 504 -56.74 7.70 -38.69
N SER A 505 -56.72 7.66 -40.03
CA SER A 505 -57.01 8.75 -41.01
C SER A 505 -56.28 10.11 -41.02
N GLN A 506 -55.70 10.45 -42.19
CA GLN A 506 -56.03 11.69 -42.92
C GLN A 506 -55.69 11.59 -44.43
N ASP A 507 -56.53 12.20 -45.28
CA ASP A 507 -56.46 12.16 -46.75
C ASP A 507 -55.43 13.13 -47.37
N ASN A 508 -54.83 12.75 -48.50
CA ASN A 508 -54.99 13.55 -49.73
C ASN A 508 -54.63 12.79 -51.01
N SER A 509 -55.30 13.15 -52.10
CA SER A 509 -55.28 12.44 -53.38
C SER A 509 -54.19 12.90 -54.35
N ARG A 510 -53.65 11.98 -55.17
CA ARG A 510 -53.22 12.27 -56.55
C ARG A 510 -52.98 11.01 -57.40
N SER A 511 -53.52 11.07 -58.63
CA SER A 511 -53.08 10.41 -59.88
C SER A 511 -52.67 8.92 -59.85
N SER A 512 -53.48 8.13 -60.55
CA SER A 512 -53.15 6.81 -61.08
C SER A 512 -51.93 6.82 -62.02
N ASP A 513 -51.02 5.86 -61.82
CA ASP A 513 -50.36 5.13 -62.90
C ASP A 513 -49.88 3.77 -62.36
N ASP A 514 -50.51 2.68 -62.81
CA ASP A 514 -50.07 1.31 -62.49
C ASP A 514 -48.89 0.95 -63.39
N THR A 515 -47.70 0.82 -62.81
CA THR A 515 -46.57 0.17 -63.47
C THR A 515 -45.76 -0.59 -62.41
N PRO A 516 -45.48 -1.90 -62.58
CA PRO A 516 -44.68 -2.64 -61.62
C PRO A 516 -43.24 -2.13 -61.68
N SER A 517 -42.84 -1.40 -60.63
CA SER A 517 -41.47 -0.91 -60.49
C SER A 517 -40.51 -2.11 -60.43
N PRO A 518 -39.42 -2.13 -61.23
CA PRO A 518 -38.51 -3.26 -61.23
C PRO A 518 -37.80 -3.39 -59.89
N SER A 519 -37.66 -4.62 -59.38
CA SER A 519 -36.90 -4.92 -58.17
C SER A 519 -35.53 -4.24 -58.23
N PRO A 520 -35.10 -3.49 -57.19
CA PRO A 520 -33.88 -2.70 -57.25
C PRO A 520 -32.67 -3.63 -57.44
N LYS A 521 -32.00 -3.49 -58.58
CA LYS A 521 -30.77 -4.24 -58.86
C LYS A 521 -29.67 -3.71 -57.95
N LEU A 522 -29.27 -4.53 -56.98
CA LEU A 522 -28.17 -4.26 -56.05
C LEU A 522 -26.91 -3.83 -56.84
N THR A 523 -26.37 -2.66 -56.51
CA THR A 523 -25.08 -2.18 -57.05
C THR A 523 -23.92 -3.07 -56.56
N GLU A 524 -22.76 -3.01 -57.21
CA GLU A 524 -21.61 -3.87 -56.87
C GLU A 524 -21.20 -3.78 -55.39
N LYS A 525 -21.27 -2.59 -54.78
CA LYS A 525 -21.05 -2.38 -53.34
C LYS A 525 -22.09 -3.12 -52.50
N GLN A 526 -23.38 -2.99 -52.83
CA GLN A 526 -24.47 -3.67 -52.15
C GLN A 526 -24.41 -5.20 -52.32
N GLN A 527 -23.91 -5.71 -53.46
CA GLN A 527 -23.69 -7.15 -53.66
C GLN A 527 -22.55 -7.72 -52.80
N GLN A 528 -21.59 -6.90 -52.36
CA GLN A 528 -20.57 -7.31 -51.39
C GLN A 528 -21.14 -7.37 -49.97
N LEU A 529 -21.90 -6.35 -49.57
CA LEU A 529 -22.59 -6.30 -48.27
C LEU A 529 -23.63 -7.43 -48.12
N ALA A 530 -24.38 -7.73 -49.19
CA ALA A 530 -25.35 -8.83 -49.24
C ALA A 530 -24.76 -10.23 -48.89
N LYS A 531 -23.44 -10.43 -49.08
CA LYS A 531 -22.75 -11.68 -48.70
C LYS A 531 -22.50 -11.80 -47.20
N GLN A 532 -22.56 -10.70 -46.46
CA GLN A 532 -22.33 -10.65 -45.01
C GLN A 532 -23.65 -10.76 -44.22
N CYS A 533 -24.80 -10.58 -44.88
CA CYS A 533 -26.13 -10.74 -44.30
C CYS A 533 -26.36 -12.19 -43.84
N THR A 534 -26.34 -12.38 -42.52
CA THR A 534 -26.79 -13.62 -41.88
C THR A 534 -28.32 -13.65 -41.91
N ALA A 535 -28.93 -14.84 -42.03
CA ALA A 535 -30.37 -14.96 -41.86
C ALA A 535 -30.78 -14.54 -40.42
N PRO A 536 -31.96 -13.93 -40.22
CA PRO A 536 -32.40 -13.44 -38.91
C PRO A 536 -32.55 -14.54 -37.86
#